data_AF-A0A319E3E5-F1
#
_entry.id   AF-A0A319E3E5-F1
#
_cell.length_a   1.000
_cell.length_b   1.000
_cell.length_c   1.000
_cell.angle_alpha   90.00
_cell.angle_beta   90.00
_cell.angle_gamma   90.00
#
_symmetry.space_group_name_H-M   'P 1'
#
loop_
_entity.id
_entity.type
_entity.pdbx_description
1 polymer ?
#
loop_
_entity_poly.entity_id
_entity_poly.type
_entity_poly.pdbx_seq_one_letter_code
_entity_poly.pdbx_strand_id
1 'polypeptide(L)'
;MPAPCQIAPKSIDPPSIGRNGYQGFLNKSEILAKGSAPFNARQLPCDIVVEHDVGLRVRDGVTIYVDIYRPPDGGERVPAIFSWSPFGKKLNGIKFLEMMTPYDMGLKPNTLSGLEKF
;
A
#
# COMPACT_ATOMS: atom_id res chain seq x y z
N MET A 1 23.35 -34.00 2.81
CA MET A 1 21.97 -33.49 2.95
C MET A 1 21.98 -32.38 3.99
N PRO A 2 21.23 -31.29 3.82
CA PRO A 2 21.09 -30.29 4.89
C PRO A 2 20.51 -30.94 6.14
N ALA A 3 20.91 -30.44 7.32
CA ALA A 3 20.39 -30.92 8.58
C ALA A 3 18.86 -30.74 8.64
N PRO A 4 18.11 -31.62 9.32
CA PRO A 4 16.67 -31.44 9.50
C PRO A 4 16.39 -30.10 10.19
N CYS A 5 15.63 -29.22 9.53
CA CYS A 5 15.14 -27.98 10.12
C CYS A 5 13.75 -28.23 10.69
N GLN A 6 13.55 -27.96 11.97
CA GLN A 6 12.22 -28.01 12.58
C GLN A 6 11.44 -26.76 12.16
N ILE A 7 10.43 -26.96 11.30
CA ILE A 7 9.53 -25.89 10.88
C ILE A 7 8.40 -25.77 11.92
N ALA A 8 8.25 -24.59 12.52
CA ALA A 8 7.12 -24.27 13.39
C ALA A 8 6.06 -23.48 12.58
N PRO A 9 4.98 -24.11 12.10
CA PRO A 9 3.91 -23.39 11.43
C PRO A 9 3.13 -22.55 12.44
N LYS A 10 2.87 -21.29 12.09
CA LYS A 10 1.92 -20.42 12.81
C LYS A 10 0.75 -20.11 11.89
N SER A 11 -0.44 -20.56 12.29
CA SER A 11 -1.68 -20.19 11.60
C SER A 11 -1.89 -18.68 11.64
N ILE A 12 -2.35 -18.12 10.55
CA ILE A 12 -2.65 -16.70 10.41
C ILE A 12 -4.17 -16.55 10.38
N ASP A 13 -4.70 -15.62 11.16
CA ASP A 13 -6.12 -15.32 11.14
C ASP A 13 -6.53 -14.79 9.75
N PRO A 14 -7.79 -15.03 9.32
CA PRO A 14 -8.33 -14.35 8.15
C PRO A 14 -8.30 -12.82 8.33
N PRO A 15 -8.20 -12.05 7.24
CA PRO A 15 -8.22 -10.60 7.31
C PRO A 15 -9.58 -10.11 7.80
N SER A 16 -9.58 -9.13 8.71
CA SER A 16 -10.79 -8.47 9.21
C SER A 16 -10.77 -6.99 8.88
N ILE A 17 -11.93 -6.44 8.49
CA ILE A 17 -12.06 -5.02 8.17
C ILE A 17 -11.64 -4.18 9.37
N GLY A 18 -10.82 -3.16 9.13
CA GLY A 18 -10.24 -2.28 10.15
C GLY A 18 -8.94 -2.78 10.77
N ARG A 19 -8.64 -4.09 10.72
CA ARG A 19 -7.37 -4.62 11.22
C ARG A 19 -6.25 -4.27 10.26
N ASN A 20 -5.22 -3.56 10.76
CA ASN A 20 -4.05 -3.13 9.97
C ASN A 20 -4.40 -2.37 8.69
N GLY A 21 -5.50 -1.59 8.71
CA GLY A 21 -5.93 -0.80 7.56
C GLY A 21 -6.62 -1.60 6.46
N TYR A 22 -6.92 -2.89 6.65
CA TYR A 22 -7.68 -3.65 5.68
C TYR A 22 -9.11 -3.08 5.54
N GLN A 23 -9.50 -2.76 4.31
CA GLN A 23 -10.79 -2.12 3.99
C GLN A 23 -11.79 -3.10 3.33
N GLY A 24 -11.45 -4.38 3.23
CA GLY A 24 -12.17 -5.32 2.37
C GLY A 24 -11.63 -5.32 0.94
N PHE A 25 -12.27 -6.10 0.08
CA PHE A 25 -12.03 -6.10 -1.36
C PHE A 25 -12.87 -5.00 -2.00
N LEU A 26 -12.22 -3.97 -2.55
CA LEU A 26 -12.85 -2.77 -3.06
C LEU A 26 -13.16 -2.87 -4.56
N ASN A 27 -12.20 -3.33 -5.37
CA ASN A 27 -12.32 -3.45 -6.84
C ASN A 27 -12.95 -2.21 -7.49
N LYS A 28 -12.35 -1.04 -7.24
CA LYS A 28 -12.85 0.26 -7.71
C LYS A 28 -11.70 1.12 -8.23
N SER A 29 -12.03 2.09 -9.07
CA SER A 29 -11.12 3.15 -9.48
C SER A 29 -11.62 4.50 -8.94
N GLU A 30 -10.70 5.35 -8.50
CA GLU A 30 -11.01 6.70 -8.04
C GLU A 30 -9.93 7.71 -8.43
N ILE A 31 -10.28 8.99 -8.41
CA ILE A 31 -9.34 10.09 -8.63
C ILE A 31 -9.11 10.79 -7.29
N LEU A 32 -7.87 10.80 -6.82
CA LEU A 32 -7.43 11.68 -5.75
C LEU A 32 -7.08 13.03 -6.38
N ALA A 33 -7.93 14.02 -6.17
CA ALA A 33 -7.77 15.33 -6.79
C ALA A 33 -6.59 16.11 -6.20
N LYS A 34 -5.95 16.93 -7.03
CA LYS A 34 -4.96 17.92 -6.62
C LYS A 34 -5.53 18.80 -5.49
N GLY A 35 -4.70 19.06 -4.48
CA GLY A 35 -5.09 19.83 -3.30
C GLY A 35 -5.88 19.05 -2.25
N SER A 36 -6.35 17.84 -2.56
CA SER A 36 -6.90 16.94 -1.53
C SER A 36 -5.80 16.52 -0.55
N ALA A 37 -6.19 16.25 0.69
CA ALA A 37 -5.31 15.82 1.76
C ALA A 37 -5.79 14.44 2.27
N PRO A 38 -5.49 13.34 1.55
CA PRO A 38 -5.83 12.01 2.03
C PRO A 38 -5.23 11.82 3.43
N PHE A 39 -5.98 11.15 4.32
CA PHE A 39 -5.62 10.97 5.73
C PHE A 39 -5.40 12.27 6.52
N ASN A 40 -5.93 13.40 6.05
CA ASN A 40 -5.69 14.73 6.64
C ASN A 40 -4.19 15.08 6.76
N ALA A 41 -3.40 14.64 5.78
CA ALA A 41 -1.95 14.81 5.74
C ALA A 41 -1.52 15.81 4.66
N ARG A 42 -0.36 15.61 4.03
CA ARG A 42 0.13 16.49 2.98
C ARG A 42 -0.84 16.58 1.79
N GLN A 43 -1.11 17.81 1.34
CA GLN A 43 -1.90 18.04 0.15
C GLN A 43 -1.20 17.51 -1.11
N LEU A 44 -1.99 16.87 -1.98
CA LEU A 44 -1.48 16.31 -3.24
C LEU A 44 -1.15 17.42 -4.25
N PRO A 45 0.03 17.36 -4.90
CA PRO A 45 0.44 18.39 -5.87
C PRO A 45 -0.22 18.21 -7.25
N CYS A 46 -0.82 17.05 -7.51
CA CYS A 46 -1.43 16.67 -8.78
C CYS A 46 -2.61 15.71 -8.55
N ASP A 47 -3.41 15.52 -9.60
CA ASP A 47 -4.42 14.47 -9.65
C ASP A 47 -3.75 13.10 -9.77
N ILE A 48 -4.32 12.08 -9.13
CA ILE A 48 -3.82 10.70 -9.17
C ILE A 48 -5.00 9.77 -9.38
N VAL A 49 -4.94 8.92 -10.40
CA VAL A 49 -5.86 7.80 -10.56
C VAL A 49 -5.37 6.65 -9.70
N VAL A 50 -6.26 6.11 -8.86
CA VAL A 50 -6.02 4.94 -8.04
C VAL A 50 -6.93 3.82 -8.48
N GLU A 51 -6.36 2.70 -8.88
CA GLU A 51 -7.10 1.47 -9.18
C GLU A 51 -6.86 0.47 -8.07
N HIS A 52 -7.91 0.11 -7.35
CA HIS A 52 -7.82 -0.76 -6.19
C HIS A 52 -8.04 -2.23 -6.53
N ASP A 53 -7.25 -3.07 -5.90
CA ASP A 53 -7.37 -4.53 -5.96
C ASP A 53 -7.30 -5.08 -7.39
N VAL A 54 -6.37 -4.57 -8.20
CA VAL A 54 -6.07 -5.09 -9.53
C VAL A 54 -5.39 -6.45 -9.38
N GLY A 55 -5.99 -7.48 -9.98
CA GLY A 55 -5.51 -8.85 -9.90
C GLY A 55 -4.32 -9.11 -10.84
N LEU A 56 -3.20 -9.54 -10.27
CA LEU A 56 -2.02 -10.00 -10.99
C LEU A 56 -1.87 -11.52 -10.80
N ARG A 57 -1.96 -12.26 -11.90
CA ARG A 57 -1.75 -13.71 -11.92
C ARG A 57 -0.25 -14.00 -11.91
N VAL A 58 0.24 -14.69 -10.87
CA VAL A 58 1.64 -15.13 -10.81
C VAL A 58 1.78 -16.55 -11.37
N ARG A 59 3.04 -16.98 -11.56
CA ARG A 59 3.39 -18.19 -12.33
C ARG A 59 2.76 -19.49 -11.83
N ASP A 60 2.51 -19.60 -10.54
CA ASP A 60 1.90 -20.79 -9.91
C ASP A 60 0.37 -20.80 -10.02
N GLY A 61 -0.22 -19.77 -10.62
CA GLY A 61 -1.67 -19.63 -10.66
C GLY A 61 -2.26 -19.17 -9.32
N VAL A 62 -1.57 -18.35 -8.55
CA VAL A 62 -2.18 -17.52 -7.50
C VAL A 62 -2.43 -16.11 -8.06
N THR A 63 -3.49 -15.47 -7.59
CA THR A 63 -3.78 -14.07 -7.91
C THR A 63 -3.40 -13.20 -6.72
N ILE A 64 -2.50 -12.24 -6.94
CA ILE A 64 -2.12 -11.22 -5.96
C ILE A 64 -2.82 -9.92 -6.34
N TYR A 65 -3.35 -9.20 -5.36
CA TYR A 65 -4.03 -7.93 -5.60
C TYR A 65 -3.13 -6.75 -5.27
N VAL A 66 -3.03 -5.81 -6.20
CA VAL A 66 -2.23 -4.58 -6.07
C VAL A 66 -3.11 -3.34 -6.21
N ASP A 67 -2.63 -2.23 -5.67
CA ASP A 67 -3.20 -0.91 -5.97
C ASP A 67 -2.27 -0.22 -6.97
N ILE A 68 -2.83 0.37 -8.03
CA ILE A 68 -2.08 1.10 -9.06
C ILE A 68 -2.34 2.58 -8.89
N TYR A 69 -1.26 3.35 -8.74
CA TYR A 69 -1.28 4.81 -8.69
C TYR A 69 -0.65 5.33 -9.98
N ARG A 70 -1.38 6.13 -10.74
CA ARG A 70 -0.91 6.66 -12.02
C ARG A 70 -1.46 8.06 -12.31
N PRO A 71 -0.81 8.84 -13.18
CA PRO A 71 -1.38 10.09 -13.67
C PRO A 71 -2.74 9.86 -14.36
N PRO A 72 -3.65 10.85 -14.33
CA PRO A 72 -4.83 10.88 -15.18
C PRO A 72 -4.44 10.75 -16.66
N ASP A 73 -5.31 10.13 -17.45
CA ASP A 73 -5.00 9.70 -18.81
C ASP A 73 -4.39 10.80 -19.68
N GLY A 74 -3.14 10.57 -20.12
CA GLY A 74 -2.40 11.41 -21.08
C GLY A 74 -1.84 10.62 -22.27
N GLY A 75 -2.20 9.34 -22.44
CA GLY A 75 -1.76 8.48 -23.54
C GLY A 75 -0.28 8.06 -23.52
N GLU A 76 0.56 8.69 -22.69
CA GLU A 76 1.99 8.39 -22.60
C GLU A 76 2.28 7.21 -21.67
N ARG A 77 3.19 6.34 -22.11
CA ARG A 77 3.74 5.27 -21.28
C ARG A 77 4.73 5.87 -20.28
N VAL A 78 4.48 5.67 -18.99
CA VAL A 78 5.38 6.06 -17.91
C VAL A 78 6.10 4.84 -17.34
N PRO A 79 7.33 4.99 -16.82
CA PRO A 79 7.99 3.92 -16.08
C PRO A 79 7.18 3.55 -14.83
N ALA A 80 7.04 2.25 -14.57
CA ALA A 80 6.36 1.76 -13.39
C ALA A 80 7.37 1.52 -12.24
N ILE A 81 7.02 1.97 -11.04
CA ILE A 81 7.71 1.64 -9.80
C ILE A 81 6.88 0.59 -9.07
N PHE A 82 7.50 -0.53 -8.71
CA PHE A 82 6.83 -1.61 -8.00
C PHE A 82 7.38 -1.73 -6.58
N SER A 83 6.50 -1.62 -5.59
CA SER A 83 6.84 -1.80 -4.18
C SER A 83 5.99 -2.91 -3.58
N TRP A 84 6.65 -3.98 -3.12
CA TRP A 84 6.00 -5.16 -2.57
C TRP A 84 6.64 -5.58 -1.24
N SER A 85 5.86 -6.25 -0.39
CA SER A 85 6.25 -6.66 0.97
C SER A 85 5.17 -7.55 1.59
N PRO A 86 5.49 -8.36 2.60
CA PRO A 86 4.53 -9.24 3.25
C PRO A 86 3.59 -8.56 4.26
N PHE A 87 3.70 -7.24 4.49
CA PHE A 87 2.92 -6.53 5.52
C PHE A 87 1.59 -5.91 5.04
N GLY A 88 1.13 -6.31 3.86
CA GLY A 88 -0.08 -5.78 3.23
C GLY A 88 0.13 -4.47 2.48
N LYS A 89 -0.93 -3.99 1.81
CA LYS A 89 -0.91 -2.82 0.92
C LYS A 89 -1.59 -1.57 1.48
N LYS A 90 -2.20 -1.65 2.67
CA LYS A 90 -3.03 -0.59 3.25
C LYS A 90 -2.46 0.03 4.52
N LEU A 91 -1.35 -0.49 5.05
CA LEU A 91 -0.61 0.18 6.12
C LEU A 91 0.20 1.32 5.48
N ASN A 92 -0.03 2.54 5.94
CA ASN A 92 0.64 3.73 5.41
C ASN A 92 1.81 4.18 6.30
N GLY A 93 2.67 5.03 5.74
CA GLY A 93 3.86 5.47 6.45
C GLY A 93 3.64 6.38 7.65
N ILE A 94 2.52 7.08 7.72
CA ILE A 94 2.17 7.87 8.91
C ILE A 94 2.04 6.93 10.13
N LYS A 95 1.22 5.89 10.01
CA LYS A 95 0.98 4.96 11.12
C LYS A 95 2.15 4.02 11.36
N PHE A 96 2.86 3.65 10.30
CA PHE A 96 4.04 2.78 10.43
C PHE A 96 5.18 3.47 11.17
N LEU A 97 5.52 4.71 10.81
CA LEU A 97 6.60 5.45 11.47
C LEU A 97 6.26 5.74 12.93
N GLU A 98 5.03 6.17 13.22
CA GLU A 98 4.57 6.40 14.60
C GLU A 98 4.71 5.13 15.47
N MET A 99 4.41 3.95 14.90
CA MET A 99 4.44 2.68 15.62
C MET A 99 5.86 2.10 15.77
N MET A 100 6.68 2.21 14.74
CA MET A 100 7.91 1.43 14.60
C MET A 100 9.18 2.25 14.78
N THR A 101 9.08 3.59 14.82
CA THR A 101 10.24 4.47 14.81
C THR A 101 10.16 5.55 15.90
N PRO A 102 11.25 5.79 16.66
CA PRO A 102 11.29 6.92 17.57
C PRO A 102 11.15 8.25 16.83
N TYR A 103 10.30 9.14 17.36
CA TYR A 103 10.15 10.52 16.88
C TYR A 103 9.85 10.67 15.38
N ASP A 104 9.12 9.72 14.77
CA ASP A 104 8.82 9.70 13.32
C ASP A 104 10.07 9.87 12.44
N MET A 105 11.21 9.37 12.90
CA MET A 105 12.52 9.56 12.24
C MET A 105 12.89 11.05 12.01
N GLY A 106 12.34 11.96 12.82
CA GLY A 106 12.56 13.40 12.73
C GLY A 106 11.79 14.09 11.60
N LEU A 107 10.81 13.41 10.99
CA LEU A 107 9.96 14.03 9.97
C LEU A 107 9.08 15.12 10.58
N LYS A 108 8.94 16.23 9.84
CA LYS A 108 8.02 17.31 10.23
C LYS A 108 6.57 16.90 9.92
N PRO A 109 5.58 17.40 10.68
CA PRO A 109 4.17 17.23 10.32
C PRO A 109 3.89 17.64 8.87
N ASN A 110 2.96 16.96 8.21
CA ASN A 110 2.58 17.19 6.81
C ASN A 110 3.69 16.98 5.76
N THR A 111 4.76 16.26 6.10
CA THR A 111 5.77 15.84 5.10
C THR A 111 5.25 14.72 4.20
N LEU A 112 4.50 13.77 4.77
CA LEU A 112 3.98 12.58 4.10
C LEU A 112 2.54 12.79 3.62
N SER A 113 2.18 12.18 2.48
CA SER A 113 0.80 12.20 1.97
C SER A 113 -0.11 11.17 2.63
N GLY A 114 0.45 10.18 3.32
CA GLY A 114 -0.29 9.02 3.81
C GLY A 114 -0.62 7.99 2.71
N LEU A 115 -0.19 8.22 1.47
CA LEU A 115 -0.24 7.23 0.38
C LEU A 115 1.01 6.35 0.31
N GLU A 116 2.04 6.67 1.11
CA GLU A 116 3.31 5.97 1.08
C GLU A 116 3.16 4.53 1.56
N LYS A 117 3.92 3.63 0.94
CA LYS A 117 4.02 2.25 1.38
C LYS A 117 5.09 2.14 2.47
N PHE A 118 4.63 1.96 3.71
CA PHE A 118 5.38 2.10 4.98
C PHE A 118 5.93 3.49 5.26
#